data_AF-Q0GNJ5-F1
#
_entry.id   AF-Q0GNJ5-F1
#
_cell.length_a   1.000
_cell.length_b   1.000
_cell.length_c   1.000
_cell.angle_alpha   90.00
_cell.angle_beta   90.00
_cell.angle_gamma   90.00
#
_symmetry.space_group_name_H-M   'P 1'
#
loop_
_entity.id
_entity.type
_entity.pdbx_description
1 polymer ?
#
loop_
_entity_poly.entity_id
_entity_poly.type
_entity_poly.pdbx_seq_one_letter_code
_entity_poly.pdbx_strand_id
1 'polypeptide(L)'
;MPHADALFRSLQLTEARARFELLDVTSYDVRLDLASDDATFGSVTTIRFESRGGETFLDLKPVSVRSIRLNGTDLDVDLLRSGRVPLHTASGSNELVVDAVMRFRNDGEGLHAHVDPADGKRYVYGMSFMDAAPSIFACFDQPDLKAPYTLHVTAPADWTVIGNAPGEQVERGAETAEWEFPATQPLSTYFVTLVAGPYHLIRDEHDGIPLGLSARQSIAHALEADADELFTMTKQCFDEFHRLFGIRYPFGDYHQAFVPEFNAGAMENPGCVTFRDPLVFTSKVHPRGADPAGHQPSRTRWRTSGSATSPPRSGGTTSGSTSPSPSTWATGSPPTSPSTTTRGRTTPTRAASGAWSPTRGPAPTRSPATARSTRPRRCRTSTASRTPRARASCGS
;
A
#
# COMPACT_ATOMS: atom_id res chain seq x y z
N MET A 1 21.67 -17.49 28.32
CA MET A 1 21.58 -16.23 27.57
C MET A 1 20.11 -15.86 27.47
N PRO A 2 19.54 -14.99 28.33
CA PRO A 2 18.15 -14.62 28.14
C PRO A 2 18.11 -13.58 27.01
N HIS A 3 17.66 -14.00 25.82
CA HIS A 3 17.01 -13.10 24.87
C HIS A 3 15.77 -12.57 25.58
N ALA A 4 15.90 -11.48 26.32
CA ALA A 4 14.76 -10.71 26.71
C ALA A 4 14.20 -10.14 25.41
N ASP A 5 12.97 -10.55 25.06
CA ASP A 5 12.11 -9.77 24.18
C ASP A 5 12.15 -8.33 24.66
N ALA A 6 12.97 -7.51 24.00
CA ALA A 6 12.90 -6.07 24.15
C ALA A 6 11.57 -5.69 23.50
N LEU A 7 10.50 -5.70 24.30
CA LEU A 7 9.16 -5.32 23.87
C LEU A 7 9.28 -4.00 23.12
N PHE A 8 8.92 -4.04 21.84
CA PHE A 8 8.91 -2.87 20.98
C PHE A 8 8.00 -1.81 21.61
N ARG A 9 8.47 -0.56 21.66
CA ARG A 9 7.70 0.52 22.28
C ARG A 9 6.69 1.11 21.29
N SER A 10 5.41 0.91 21.58
CA SER A 10 4.32 1.55 20.84
C SER A 10 4.39 3.08 20.93
N LEU A 11 4.01 3.76 19.85
CA LEU A 11 3.95 5.21 19.76
C LEU A 11 2.95 5.80 20.77
N GLN A 12 3.38 6.77 21.57
CA GLN A 12 2.51 7.48 22.49
C GLN A 12 1.87 8.71 21.82
N LEU A 13 0.69 9.12 22.28
CA LEU A 13 0.00 10.31 21.75
C LEU A 13 0.84 11.60 21.86
N THR A 14 1.58 11.76 22.96
CA THR A 14 2.47 12.91 23.17
C THR A 14 3.64 12.91 22.19
N GLU A 15 4.24 11.74 21.95
CA GLU A 15 5.29 11.55 20.96
C GLU A 15 4.78 11.84 19.54
N ALA A 16 3.58 11.33 19.20
CA ALA A 16 2.97 11.54 17.89
C ALA A 16 2.71 13.02 17.61
N ARG A 17 2.18 13.76 18.58
CA ARG A 17 1.97 15.21 18.48
C ARG A 17 3.27 15.97 18.33
N ALA A 18 4.27 15.65 19.15
CA ALA A 18 5.58 16.30 19.07
C ALA A 18 6.24 16.05 17.70
N ARG A 19 6.18 14.82 17.20
CA ARG A 19 6.73 14.45 15.89
C ARG A 19 5.97 15.13 14.74
N PHE A 20 4.63 15.22 14.82
CA PHE A 20 3.80 15.89 13.82
C PHE A 20 4.10 17.39 13.73
N GLU A 21 4.28 18.07 14.86
CA GLU A 21 4.67 19.47 14.88
C GLU A 21 6.11 19.67 14.37
N LEU A 22 7.00 18.68 14.53
CA LEU A 22 8.41 18.78 14.17
C LEU A 22 8.65 18.51 12.68
N LEU A 23 8.07 17.44 12.13
CA LEU A 23 8.44 16.86 10.84
C LEU A 23 7.36 17.03 9.77
N ASP A 24 7.79 17.20 8.52
CA ASP A 24 6.97 17.02 7.32
C ASP A 24 7.68 16.04 6.39
N VAL A 25 7.14 14.82 6.25
CA VAL A 25 7.81 13.74 5.50
C VAL A 25 7.48 13.86 4.03
N THR A 26 8.50 14.08 3.20
CA THR A 26 8.29 14.40 1.78
C THR A 26 8.32 13.18 0.88
N SER A 27 9.08 12.13 1.22
CA SER A 27 9.14 10.89 0.43
C SER A 27 9.84 9.75 1.13
N TYR A 28 9.45 8.53 0.79
CA TYR A 28 10.19 7.29 1.04
C TYR A 28 10.67 6.68 -0.28
N ASP A 29 11.93 6.25 -0.33
CA ASP A 29 12.48 5.39 -1.38
C ASP A 29 12.97 4.10 -0.70
N VAL A 30 12.35 2.97 -1.00
CA VAL A 30 12.56 1.69 -0.31
C VAL A 30 13.04 0.65 -1.33
N ARG A 31 14.18 0.02 -1.05
CA ARG A 31 14.70 -1.12 -1.81
C ARG A 31 14.60 -2.37 -0.97
N LEU A 32 14.00 -3.42 -1.53
CA LEU A 32 13.84 -4.71 -0.88
C LEU A 32 14.52 -5.80 -1.71
N ASP A 33 15.38 -6.58 -1.07
CA ASP A 33 16.01 -7.76 -1.69
C ASP A 33 15.38 -9.03 -1.12
N LEU A 34 14.41 -9.57 -1.86
CA LEU A 34 13.67 -10.78 -1.51
C LEU A 34 14.30 -12.06 -2.07
N ALA A 35 15.36 -11.93 -2.88
CA ALA A 35 16.02 -13.06 -3.53
C ALA A 35 17.22 -13.58 -2.72
N SER A 36 17.72 -12.82 -1.74
CA SER A 36 18.96 -13.13 -1.04
C SER A 36 18.92 -14.36 -0.13
N ASP A 37 17.80 -14.61 0.55
CA ASP A 37 17.71 -15.61 1.62
C ASP A 37 16.26 -16.06 1.91
N ASP A 38 16.12 -17.22 2.59
CA ASP A 38 14.80 -17.76 2.96
C ASP A 38 14.24 -17.23 4.27
N ALA A 39 15.09 -16.85 5.23
CA ALA A 39 14.67 -16.36 6.53
C ALA A 39 14.68 -14.83 6.62
N THR A 40 15.49 -14.17 5.79
CA THR A 40 15.75 -12.73 5.85
C THR A 40 15.74 -12.06 4.49
N PHE A 41 15.59 -10.74 4.49
CA PHE A 41 15.68 -9.90 3.29
C PHE A 41 16.45 -8.62 3.59
N GLY A 42 17.09 -8.06 2.57
CA GLY A 42 17.69 -6.73 2.65
C GLY A 42 16.62 -5.64 2.55
N SER A 43 16.72 -4.60 3.37
CA SER A 43 15.90 -3.39 3.25
C SER A 43 16.79 -2.15 3.34
N VAL A 44 16.85 -1.38 2.26
CA VAL A 44 17.47 -0.05 2.25
C VAL A 44 16.37 0.99 2.13
N THR A 45 16.27 1.89 3.09
CA THR A 45 15.27 2.96 3.10
C THR A 45 15.93 4.32 3.11
N THR A 46 15.55 5.18 2.17
CA THR A 46 15.87 6.60 2.17
C THR A 46 14.60 7.39 2.50
N ILE A 47 14.64 8.16 3.58
CA ILE A 47 13.56 9.03 4.03
C ILE A 47 14.01 10.47 3.82
N ARG A 48 13.22 11.25 3.09
CA ARG A 48 13.41 12.70 2.96
C ARG A 48 12.29 13.42 3.68
N PHE A 49 12.64 14.45 4.43
CA PHE A 49 11.69 15.18 5.27
C PHE A 49 12.22 16.58 5.61
N GLU A 50 11.31 17.52 5.80
CA GLU A 50 11.60 18.81 6.42
C GLU A 50 11.44 18.69 7.94
N SER A 51 12.30 19.39 8.69
CA SER A 51 12.21 19.46 10.16
C SER A 51 12.34 20.90 10.65
N ARG A 52 11.71 21.20 11.78
CA ARG A 52 11.93 22.47 12.52
C ARG A 52 13.17 22.43 13.42
N GLY A 53 13.90 21.31 13.42
CA GLY A 53 15.09 21.06 14.24
C GLY A 53 14.71 20.59 15.64
N GLY A 54 15.35 19.51 16.10
CA GLY A 54 15.06 18.92 17.41
C GLY A 54 15.13 17.40 17.44
N GLU A 55 14.72 16.85 18.58
CA GLU A 55 14.75 15.42 18.88
C GLU A 55 13.51 14.69 18.36
N THR A 56 13.73 13.51 17.80
CA THR A 56 12.69 12.54 17.44
C THR A 56 13.30 11.14 17.46
N PHE A 57 12.60 10.15 16.91
CA PHE A 57 13.13 8.82 16.71
C PHE A 57 12.63 8.20 15.42
N LEU A 58 13.43 7.32 14.84
CA LEU A 58 13.08 6.40 13.76
C LEU A 58 12.55 5.09 14.35
N ASP A 59 11.53 4.51 13.73
CA ASP A 59 11.00 3.20 14.06
C ASP A 59 11.59 2.13 13.12
N LEU A 60 12.18 1.06 13.69
CA LEU A 60 12.80 -0.04 12.95
C LEU A 60 12.85 -1.33 13.79
N LYS A 61 12.42 -2.47 13.24
CA LYS A 61 12.39 -3.79 13.90
C LYS A 61 13.22 -4.83 13.11
N PRO A 62 14.55 -4.65 12.99
CA PRO A 62 15.39 -5.46 12.10
C PRO A 62 15.95 -6.70 12.82
N VAL A 63 16.55 -7.61 12.06
CA VAL A 63 17.47 -8.64 12.57
C VAL A 63 18.81 -8.01 12.93
N SER A 64 19.34 -7.18 12.02
CA SER A 64 20.56 -6.41 12.21
C SER A 64 20.53 -5.14 11.36
N VAL A 65 21.30 -4.13 11.75
CA VAL A 65 21.45 -2.89 11.00
C VAL A 65 22.88 -2.83 10.48
N ARG A 66 23.05 -2.57 9.18
CA ARG A 66 24.36 -2.42 8.54
C ARG A 66 24.83 -0.98 8.61
N SER A 67 23.94 -0.02 8.37
CA SER A 67 24.27 1.41 8.51
C SER A 67 23.04 2.27 8.77
N ILE A 68 23.26 3.40 9.46
CA ILE A 68 22.29 4.48 9.64
C ILE A 68 23.03 5.77 9.34
N ARG A 69 22.52 6.60 8.43
CA ARG A 69 23.14 7.86 8.03
C ARG A 69 22.12 8.98 8.00
N LEU A 70 22.34 10.01 8.81
CA LEU A 70 21.53 11.22 8.84
C LEU A 70 22.34 12.39 8.26
N ASN A 71 21.85 12.99 7.17
CA ASN A 71 22.48 14.13 6.50
C ASN A 71 23.95 13.90 6.16
N GLY A 72 24.27 12.70 5.65
CA GLY A 72 25.64 12.31 5.31
C GLY A 72 26.50 11.85 6.50
N THR A 73 26.02 11.98 7.74
CA THR A 73 26.74 11.58 8.96
C THR A 73 26.30 10.21 9.42
N ASP A 74 27.25 9.30 9.61
CA ASP A 74 26.96 7.96 10.13
C ASP A 74 26.59 8.03 11.62
N LEU A 75 25.50 7.35 11.99
CA LEU A 75 25.06 7.16 13.38
C LEU A 75 25.45 5.76 13.84
N ASP A 76 25.71 5.63 15.14
CA ASP A 76 25.98 4.33 15.75
C ASP A 76 24.73 3.44 15.69
N VAL A 77 24.88 2.25 15.09
CA VAL A 77 23.81 1.26 14.97
C VAL A 77 23.35 0.74 16.33
N ASP A 78 24.22 0.83 17.35
CA ASP A 78 23.89 0.50 18.74
C ASP A 78 22.97 1.53 19.40
N LEU A 79 22.60 2.63 18.73
CA LEU A 79 21.53 3.50 19.19
C LEU A 79 20.15 2.84 19.08
N LEU A 80 20.00 1.81 18.23
CA LEU A 80 18.75 1.07 18.11
C LEU A 80 18.44 0.32 19.42
N ARG A 81 17.36 0.71 20.10
CA ARG A 81 16.89 0.07 21.33
C ARG A 81 15.37 -0.04 21.32
N SER A 82 14.84 -1.23 21.58
CA SER A 82 13.38 -1.49 21.65
C SER A 82 12.60 -1.00 20.43
N GLY A 83 13.19 -1.14 19.23
CA GLY A 83 12.57 -0.75 17.96
C GLY A 83 12.73 0.71 17.57
N ARG A 84 13.53 1.50 18.30
CA ARG A 84 13.68 2.94 18.07
C ARG A 84 15.13 3.36 17.99
N VAL A 85 15.43 4.25 17.04
CA VAL A 85 16.72 4.95 16.94
C VAL A 85 16.49 6.42 17.25
N PRO A 86 17.05 6.99 18.34
CA PRO A 86 16.96 8.42 18.61
C PRO A 86 17.66 9.23 17.51
N LEU A 87 17.05 10.34 17.11
CA LEU A 87 17.55 11.24 16.07
C LEU A 87 17.57 12.69 16.57
N HIS A 88 18.63 13.41 16.22
CA HIS A 88 18.71 14.86 16.33
C HIS A 88 18.68 15.45 14.93
N THR A 89 17.55 16.07 14.57
CA THR A 89 17.32 16.61 13.23
C THR A 89 17.78 18.05 13.13
N ALA A 90 18.33 18.44 11.97
CA ALA A 90 18.62 19.83 11.66
C ALA A 90 17.33 20.55 11.23
N SER A 91 17.26 21.86 11.39
CA SER A 91 16.17 22.65 10.78
C SER A 91 16.32 22.66 9.26
N GLY A 92 15.21 22.54 8.53
CA GLY A 92 15.15 22.45 7.07
C GLY A 92 15.16 21.01 6.56
N SER A 93 15.69 20.81 5.34
CA SER A 93 15.74 19.52 4.67
C SER A 93 16.67 18.54 5.37
N ASN A 94 16.18 17.33 5.61
CA ASN A 94 16.95 16.21 6.13
C ASN A 94 16.81 14.98 5.22
N GLU A 95 17.86 14.18 5.16
CA GLU A 95 17.86 12.86 4.53
C GLU A 95 18.37 11.82 5.52
N LEU A 96 17.59 10.76 5.71
CA LEU A 96 17.95 9.62 6.53
C LEU A 96 18.03 8.37 5.64
N VAL A 97 19.17 7.70 5.62
CA VAL A 97 19.40 6.45 4.89
C VAL A 97 19.67 5.35 5.90
N VAL A 98 18.97 4.22 5.77
CA VAL A 98 19.08 3.07 6.66
C VAL A 98 19.22 1.81 5.81
N ASP A 99 20.26 1.04 6.06
CA ASP A 99 20.48 -0.29 5.48
C ASP A 99 20.37 -1.33 6.59
N ALA A 100 19.38 -2.22 6.49
CA ALA A 100 19.08 -3.23 7.49
C ALA A 100 18.80 -4.59 6.86
N VAL A 101 19.02 -5.63 7.66
CA VAL A 101 18.55 -7.00 7.38
C VAL A 101 17.30 -7.23 8.20
N MET A 102 16.23 -7.58 7.51
CA MET A 102 14.89 -7.78 8.07
C MET A 102 14.54 -9.27 8.05
N ARG A 103 13.54 -9.68 8.84
CA ARG A 103 13.11 -11.08 8.94
C ARG A 103 11.80 -11.26 8.18
N PHE A 104 11.72 -12.29 7.34
CA PHE A 104 10.43 -12.80 6.90
C PHE A 104 9.66 -13.38 8.08
N ARG A 105 8.40 -13.02 8.21
CA ARG A 105 7.54 -13.45 9.30
C ARG A 105 6.57 -14.54 8.86
N ASN A 106 5.93 -15.18 9.83
CA ASN A 106 4.88 -16.18 9.63
C ASN A 106 3.72 -15.98 10.63
N ASP A 107 3.67 -14.82 11.28
CA ASP A 107 2.66 -14.45 12.28
C ASP A 107 1.52 -13.61 11.69
N GLY A 108 1.59 -13.30 10.39
CA GLY A 108 0.58 -12.51 9.66
C GLY A 108 0.80 -11.00 9.72
N GLU A 109 1.97 -10.55 10.18
CA GLU A 109 2.42 -9.15 10.20
C GLU A 109 3.72 -8.98 9.41
N GLY A 110 4.05 -7.75 9.03
CA GLY A 110 5.28 -7.44 8.30
C GLY A 110 5.30 -8.09 6.90
N LEU A 111 6.48 -8.48 6.42
CA LEU A 111 6.57 -9.34 5.23
C LEU A 111 6.41 -10.79 5.66
N HIS A 112 5.19 -11.30 5.55
CA HIS A 112 4.86 -12.68 5.79
C HIS A 112 5.33 -13.55 4.62
N ALA A 113 6.01 -14.67 4.90
CA ALA A 113 6.39 -15.66 3.91
C ALA A 113 5.77 -17.02 4.24
N HIS A 114 5.15 -17.63 3.24
CA HIS A 114 4.50 -18.93 3.33
C HIS A 114 4.99 -19.85 2.21
N VAL A 115 5.35 -21.09 2.55
CA VAL A 115 5.59 -22.14 1.56
C VAL A 115 4.35 -23.02 1.52
N ASP A 116 3.65 -23.00 0.39
CA ASP A 116 2.42 -23.77 0.26
C ASP A 116 2.76 -25.28 0.15
N PRO A 117 2.27 -26.13 1.08
CA PRO A 117 2.55 -27.56 1.04
C PRO A 117 1.97 -28.28 -0.17
N ALA A 118 0.99 -27.69 -0.87
CA ALA A 118 0.36 -28.31 -2.04
C ALA A 118 1.19 -28.19 -3.32
N ASP A 119 1.95 -27.10 -3.48
CA ASP A 119 2.76 -26.85 -4.69
C ASP A 119 4.26 -26.68 -4.41
N GLY A 120 4.66 -26.59 -3.14
CA GLY A 120 6.05 -26.39 -2.71
C GLY A 120 6.60 -25.00 -3.00
N LYS A 121 5.76 -24.05 -3.43
CA LYS A 121 6.17 -22.70 -3.83
C LYS A 121 6.07 -21.72 -2.67
N ARG A 122 6.94 -20.72 -2.70
CA ARG A 122 7.04 -19.66 -1.69
C ARG A 122 6.27 -18.42 -2.13
N TYR A 123 5.45 -17.90 -1.24
CA TYR A 123 4.59 -16.73 -1.44
C TYR A 123 4.86 -15.71 -0.32
N VAL A 124 4.96 -14.44 -0.67
CA VAL A 124 5.24 -13.34 0.25
C VAL A 124 4.15 -12.28 0.12
N TYR A 125 3.69 -11.76 1.27
CA TYR A 125 2.82 -10.57 1.29
C TYR A 125 3.15 -9.64 2.47
N GLY A 126 2.87 -8.34 2.30
CA GLY A 126 3.07 -7.31 3.31
C GLY A 126 1.80 -6.97 4.07
N MET A 127 1.85 -7.09 5.40
CA MET A 127 0.82 -6.64 6.33
C MET A 127 1.42 -5.62 7.31
N SER A 128 1.37 -4.35 6.93
CA SER A 128 1.95 -3.23 7.69
C SER A 128 1.01 -2.65 8.75
N PHE A 129 -0.16 -3.26 8.98
CA PHE A 129 -1.19 -2.73 9.88
C PHE A 129 -0.68 -2.54 11.32
N MET A 130 -1.27 -1.58 12.03
CA MET A 130 -0.84 -1.11 13.35
C MET A 130 0.59 -0.56 13.33
N ASP A 131 1.54 -1.28 13.95
CA ASP A 131 2.93 -0.87 14.12
C ASP A 131 3.89 -1.85 13.42
N ALA A 132 3.43 -2.53 12.37
CA ALA A 132 4.17 -3.57 11.67
C ALA A 132 5.05 -3.05 10.52
N ALA A 133 4.82 -1.84 9.99
CA ALA A 133 5.64 -1.26 8.92
C ALA A 133 7.16 -1.24 9.24
N PRO A 134 7.60 -0.92 10.48
CA PRO A 134 9.00 -1.00 10.90
C PRO A 134 9.66 -2.39 10.78
N SER A 135 8.87 -3.46 10.61
CA SER A 135 9.38 -4.81 10.36
C SER A 135 9.63 -5.10 8.88
N ILE A 136 9.28 -4.16 8.00
CA ILE A 136 9.54 -4.21 6.55
C ILE A 136 10.60 -3.21 6.14
N PHE A 137 10.46 -1.94 6.57
CA PHE A 137 11.35 -0.85 6.19
C PHE A 137 11.47 0.18 7.32
N ALA A 138 12.51 1.01 7.29
CA ALA A 138 12.73 2.04 8.29
C ALA A 138 11.74 3.21 8.10
N CYS A 139 11.01 3.62 9.14
CA CYS A 139 10.01 4.68 8.96
C CYS A 139 9.70 5.50 10.22
N PHE A 140 9.00 6.63 10.01
CA PHE A 140 8.35 7.36 11.09
C PHE A 140 6.95 6.78 11.21
N ASP A 141 6.79 5.73 12.00
CA ASP A 141 5.58 4.89 11.95
C ASP A 141 4.42 5.57 12.67
N GLN A 142 3.70 6.41 11.94
CA GLN A 142 2.67 7.29 12.46
C GLN A 142 1.64 7.60 11.36
N PRO A 143 0.34 7.30 11.58
CA PRO A 143 -0.67 7.38 10.52
C PRO A 143 -0.89 8.75 9.88
N ASP A 144 -0.71 9.84 10.62
CA ASP A 144 -0.91 11.21 10.15
C ASP A 144 0.35 11.85 9.52
N LEU A 145 1.47 11.12 9.45
CA LEU A 145 2.66 11.50 8.67
C LEU A 145 2.66 10.80 7.31
N LYS A 146 1.77 11.26 6.42
CA LYS A 146 1.62 10.65 5.09
C LYS A 146 2.70 11.13 4.13
N ALA A 147 3.24 10.21 3.33
CA ALA A 147 4.21 10.53 2.28
C ALA A 147 4.06 9.60 1.06
N PRO A 148 4.54 10.02 -0.13
CA PRO A 148 4.73 9.13 -1.27
C PRO A 148 5.79 8.04 -1.02
N TYR A 149 5.59 6.86 -1.59
CA TYR A 149 6.54 5.74 -1.55
C TYR A 149 6.96 5.33 -2.97
N THR A 150 8.27 5.24 -3.21
CA THR A 150 8.86 4.59 -4.38
C THR A 150 9.45 3.27 -3.93
N LEU A 151 9.09 2.16 -4.57
CA LEU A 151 9.60 0.82 -4.22
C LEU A 151 10.48 0.27 -5.35
N HIS A 152 11.59 -0.36 -4.96
CA HIS A 152 12.45 -1.15 -5.83
C HIS A 152 12.56 -2.53 -5.22
N VAL A 153 12.35 -3.59 -6.00
CA VAL A 153 12.32 -4.95 -5.48
C VAL A 153 13.14 -5.89 -6.35
N THR A 154 14.16 -6.49 -5.74
CA THR A 154 14.85 -7.64 -6.30
C THR A 154 14.12 -8.90 -5.83
N ALA A 155 13.65 -9.72 -6.76
CA ALA A 155 12.94 -10.96 -6.47
C ALA A 155 13.45 -12.11 -7.35
N PRO A 156 13.16 -13.39 -7.03
CA PRO A 156 13.42 -14.49 -7.95
C PRO A 156 12.81 -14.26 -9.34
N ALA A 157 13.52 -14.69 -10.39
CA ALA A 157 13.20 -14.33 -11.78
C ALA A 157 11.85 -14.87 -12.32
N ASP A 158 11.22 -15.81 -11.61
CA ASP A 158 9.91 -16.37 -11.92
C ASP A 158 8.78 -15.77 -11.07
N TRP A 159 9.10 -14.85 -10.15
CA TRP A 159 8.10 -14.18 -9.32
C TRP A 159 7.48 -13.00 -10.05
N THR A 160 6.20 -12.78 -9.77
CA THR A 160 5.55 -11.48 -10.01
C THR A 160 5.55 -10.67 -8.71
N VAL A 161 5.68 -9.36 -8.83
CA VAL A 161 5.62 -8.42 -7.70
C VAL A 161 4.50 -7.41 -7.95
N ILE A 162 3.66 -7.19 -6.95
CA ILE A 162 2.50 -6.28 -6.98
C ILE A 162 2.56 -5.41 -5.73
N GLY A 163 2.29 -4.12 -5.84
CA GLY A 163 2.39 -3.17 -4.73
C GLY A 163 1.28 -2.14 -4.75
N ASN A 164 1.47 -1.03 -4.04
CA ASN A 164 0.49 0.06 -3.97
C ASN A 164 0.38 0.91 -5.25
N ALA A 165 1.33 0.78 -6.16
CA ALA A 165 1.36 1.46 -7.45
C ALA A 165 1.57 0.42 -8.57
N PRO A 166 1.27 0.78 -9.83
CA PRO A 166 1.56 -0.08 -10.99
C PRO A 166 3.09 -0.23 -11.16
N GLY A 167 3.62 -1.40 -10.82
CA GLY A 167 5.04 -1.72 -10.95
C GLY A 167 5.37 -2.36 -12.28
N GLU A 168 6.62 -2.19 -12.71
CA GLU A 168 7.15 -2.77 -13.93
C GLU A 168 8.41 -3.57 -13.63
N GLN A 169 8.56 -4.73 -14.29
CA GLN A 169 9.81 -5.49 -14.26
C GLN A 169 10.79 -4.83 -15.24
N VAL A 170 11.80 -4.14 -14.71
CA VAL A 170 12.76 -3.36 -15.52
C VAL A 170 13.93 -4.20 -16.00
N GLU A 171 14.27 -5.26 -15.27
CA GLU A 171 15.35 -6.18 -15.63
C GLU A 171 14.99 -7.63 -15.24
N ARG A 172 15.42 -8.59 -16.06
CA ARG A 172 15.29 -10.02 -15.75
C ARG A 172 16.61 -10.74 -16.05
N GLY A 173 17.29 -11.12 -14.97
CA GLY A 173 18.45 -12.00 -15.01
C GLY A 173 18.05 -13.48 -15.09
N ALA A 174 19.06 -14.35 -14.97
CA ALA A 174 18.84 -15.80 -14.97
C ALA A 174 18.17 -16.29 -13.67
N GLU A 175 18.52 -15.68 -12.53
CA GLU A 175 18.07 -16.10 -11.20
C GLU A 175 17.15 -15.08 -10.53
N THR A 176 17.36 -13.78 -10.80
CA THR A 176 16.60 -12.67 -10.21
C THR A 176 15.97 -11.76 -11.27
N ALA A 177 14.98 -10.98 -10.84
CA ALA A 177 14.36 -9.90 -11.60
C ALA A 177 14.25 -8.65 -10.73
N GLU A 178 14.42 -7.49 -11.36
CA GLU A 178 14.29 -6.18 -10.73
C GLU A 178 12.96 -5.55 -11.11
N TRP A 179 12.25 -5.06 -10.10
CA TRP A 179 10.96 -4.40 -10.24
C TRP A 179 11.04 -2.98 -9.71
N GLU A 180 10.49 -2.02 -10.46
CA GLU A 180 10.38 -0.63 -10.06
C GLU A 180 8.92 -0.21 -9.98
N PHE A 181 8.59 0.48 -8.89
CA PHE A 181 7.27 1.04 -8.63
C PHE A 181 7.40 2.56 -8.53
N PRO A 182 6.65 3.33 -9.34
CA PRO A 182 6.69 4.78 -9.26
C PRO A 182 6.14 5.28 -7.92
N ALA A 183 6.43 6.54 -7.60
CA ALA A 183 5.97 7.17 -6.37
C ALA A 183 4.43 7.09 -6.24
N THR A 184 3.95 6.54 -5.13
CA THR A 184 2.52 6.48 -4.82
C THR A 184 1.94 7.87 -4.57
N GLN A 185 0.61 7.98 -4.52
CA GLN A 185 -0.03 9.07 -3.77
C GLN A 185 0.39 9.01 -2.28
N PRO A 186 0.28 10.08 -1.48
CA PRO A 186 0.66 10.04 -0.08
C PRO A 186 -0.10 8.98 0.72
N LEU A 187 0.65 8.04 1.30
CA LEU A 187 0.12 6.96 2.13
C LEU A 187 0.62 7.10 3.56
N SER A 188 -0.17 6.59 4.51
CA SER A 188 0.32 6.27 5.84
C SER A 188 1.17 5.00 5.76
N THR A 189 2.17 4.85 6.62
CA THR A 189 3.07 3.67 6.68
C THR A 189 2.32 2.34 6.68
N TYR A 190 1.23 2.24 7.45
CA TYR A 190 0.44 1.02 7.58
C TYR A 190 -0.27 0.56 6.30
N PHE A 191 -0.40 1.44 5.30
CA PHE A 191 -0.98 1.09 4.00
C PHE A 191 0.02 0.49 3.02
N VAL A 192 1.32 0.65 3.26
CA VAL A 192 2.35 0.12 2.37
C VAL A 192 2.29 -1.40 2.37
N THR A 193 2.19 -2.00 1.18
CA THR A 193 2.15 -3.44 0.99
C THR A 193 2.95 -3.85 -0.24
N LEU A 194 3.28 -5.14 -0.27
CA LEU A 194 3.91 -5.81 -1.39
C LEU A 194 3.38 -7.24 -1.42
N VAL A 195 3.04 -7.77 -2.59
CA VAL A 195 2.71 -9.17 -2.81
C VAL A 195 3.68 -9.70 -3.85
N ALA A 196 4.47 -10.70 -3.47
CA ALA A 196 5.56 -11.21 -4.29
C ALA A 196 5.60 -12.74 -4.27
N GLY A 197 5.73 -13.36 -5.43
CA GLY A 197 5.72 -14.81 -5.53
C GLY A 197 5.29 -15.29 -6.91
N PRO A 198 5.27 -16.61 -7.13
CA PRO A 198 4.75 -17.22 -8.36
C PRO A 198 3.22 -17.27 -8.33
N TYR A 199 2.57 -16.14 -8.04
CA TYR A 199 1.11 -16.03 -7.98
C TYR A 199 0.45 -16.33 -9.33
N HIS A 200 -0.70 -16.99 -9.31
CA HIS A 200 -1.59 -17.06 -10.46
C HIS A 200 -2.33 -15.72 -10.59
N LEU A 201 -2.45 -15.20 -11.81
CA LEU A 201 -2.98 -13.86 -12.08
C LEU A 201 -4.11 -13.91 -13.11
N ILE A 202 -5.21 -13.24 -12.78
CA ILE A 202 -6.32 -12.98 -13.70
C ILE A 202 -6.46 -11.47 -13.82
N ARG A 203 -6.58 -10.96 -15.04
CA ARG A 203 -6.66 -9.52 -15.32
C ARG A 203 -7.98 -9.17 -16.00
N ASP A 204 -8.45 -7.97 -15.73
CA ASP A 204 -9.63 -7.36 -16.33
C ASP A 204 -9.42 -5.84 -16.34
N GLU A 205 -10.39 -5.08 -16.83
CA GLU A 205 -10.38 -3.62 -16.85
C GLU A 205 -11.79 -3.09 -16.61
N HIS A 206 -11.88 -1.93 -15.98
CA HIS A 206 -13.13 -1.21 -15.82
C HIS A 206 -12.92 0.30 -15.91
N ASP A 207 -13.50 0.91 -16.93
CA ASP A 207 -13.52 2.36 -17.09
C ASP A 207 -12.10 2.98 -17.01
N GLY A 208 -11.15 2.32 -17.69
CA GLY A 208 -9.74 2.69 -17.74
C GLY A 208 -8.92 2.32 -16.49
N ILE A 209 -9.50 1.63 -15.51
CA ILE A 209 -8.80 1.14 -14.32
C ILE A 209 -8.42 -0.34 -14.55
N PRO A 210 -7.12 -0.69 -14.64
CA PRO A 210 -6.69 -2.07 -14.67
C PRO A 210 -7.08 -2.80 -13.38
N LEU A 211 -7.70 -3.97 -13.53
CA LEU A 211 -8.10 -4.83 -12.42
C LEU A 211 -7.27 -6.11 -12.42
N GLY A 212 -6.93 -6.58 -11.23
CA GLY A 212 -6.23 -7.85 -11.06
C GLY A 212 -6.77 -8.67 -9.90
N LEU A 213 -6.78 -9.99 -10.08
CA LEU A 213 -6.95 -10.96 -9.01
C LEU A 213 -5.70 -11.82 -8.95
N SER A 214 -5.25 -12.16 -7.75
CA SER A 214 -4.18 -13.14 -7.57
C SER A 214 -4.44 -14.11 -6.44
N ALA A 215 -3.92 -15.33 -6.60
CA ALA A 215 -3.88 -16.33 -5.56
C ALA A 215 -2.67 -17.26 -5.76
N ARG A 216 -2.35 -18.05 -4.74
CA ARG A 216 -1.38 -19.14 -4.86
C ARG A 216 -1.83 -20.17 -5.90
N GLN A 217 -0.86 -20.83 -6.54
CA GLN A 217 -1.11 -21.72 -7.68
C GLN A 217 -2.01 -22.90 -7.31
N SER A 218 -1.91 -23.43 -6.09
CA SER A 218 -2.74 -24.55 -5.61
C SER A 218 -4.25 -24.27 -5.64
N ILE A 219 -4.67 -23.00 -5.55
CA ILE A 219 -6.09 -22.59 -5.60
C ILE A 219 -6.45 -21.80 -6.86
N ALA A 220 -5.56 -21.76 -7.86
CA ALA A 220 -5.78 -21.03 -9.12
C ALA A 220 -7.12 -21.40 -9.77
N HIS A 221 -7.42 -22.69 -9.88
CA HIS A 221 -8.68 -23.19 -10.47
C HIS A 221 -9.93 -22.68 -9.74
N ALA A 222 -9.85 -22.48 -8.42
CA ALA A 222 -10.96 -21.98 -7.62
C ALA A 222 -11.12 -20.46 -7.81
N LEU A 223 -10.00 -19.73 -7.94
CA LEU A 223 -10.02 -18.31 -8.27
C LEU A 223 -10.61 -18.09 -9.68
N GLU A 224 -10.19 -18.88 -10.68
CA GLU A 224 -10.72 -18.83 -12.04
C GLU A 224 -12.23 -19.06 -12.07
N ALA A 225 -12.75 -19.98 -11.26
CA ALA A 225 -14.17 -20.27 -11.19
C ALA A 225 -15.01 -19.12 -10.60
N ASP A 226 -14.42 -18.30 -9.72
CA ASP A 226 -15.09 -17.19 -9.04
C ASP A 226 -14.75 -15.81 -9.68
N ALA A 227 -13.80 -15.74 -10.61
CA ALA A 227 -13.25 -14.50 -11.16
C ALA A 227 -14.31 -13.57 -11.77
N ASP A 228 -15.22 -14.12 -12.58
CA ASP A 228 -16.28 -13.33 -13.23
C ASP A 228 -17.19 -12.65 -12.19
N GLU A 229 -17.54 -13.34 -11.10
CA GLU A 229 -18.39 -12.79 -10.03
C GLU A 229 -17.63 -11.70 -9.25
N LEU A 230 -16.37 -11.96 -8.91
CA LEU A 230 -15.50 -11.02 -8.21
C LEU A 230 -15.31 -9.72 -9.02
N PHE A 231 -14.94 -9.82 -10.30
CA PHE A 231 -14.81 -8.63 -11.15
C PHE A 231 -16.14 -7.91 -11.34
N THR A 232 -17.24 -8.62 -11.58
CA THR A 232 -18.57 -7.99 -11.71
C THR A 232 -18.92 -7.17 -10.46
N MET A 233 -18.69 -7.73 -9.27
CA MET A 233 -18.95 -7.03 -8.02
C MET A 233 -18.04 -5.81 -7.86
N THR A 234 -16.74 -5.93 -8.10
CA THR A 234 -15.78 -4.82 -8.04
C THR A 234 -16.17 -3.68 -8.99
N LYS A 235 -16.56 -4.00 -10.23
CA LYS A 235 -17.01 -3.04 -11.24
C LYS A 235 -18.24 -2.25 -10.78
N GLN A 236 -19.24 -2.95 -10.27
CA GLN A 236 -20.46 -2.33 -9.71
C GLN A 236 -20.16 -1.44 -8.51
N CYS A 237 -19.23 -1.86 -7.63
CA CYS A 237 -18.76 -1.03 -6.53
C CYS A 237 -18.07 0.24 -7.01
N PHE A 238 -17.20 0.17 -8.03
CA PHE A 238 -16.57 1.36 -8.60
C PHE A 238 -17.59 2.33 -9.17
N ASP A 239 -18.56 1.85 -9.95
CA ASP A 239 -19.63 2.69 -10.52
C ASP A 239 -20.38 3.43 -9.41
N GLU A 240 -20.77 2.71 -8.35
CA GLU A 240 -21.52 3.30 -7.26
C GLU A 240 -20.68 4.26 -6.42
N PHE A 241 -19.42 3.95 -6.12
CA PHE A 241 -18.56 4.86 -5.35
C PHE A 241 -18.13 6.09 -6.15
N HIS A 242 -17.85 5.96 -7.45
CA HIS A 242 -17.61 7.11 -8.32
C HIS A 242 -18.84 8.02 -8.38
N ARG A 243 -20.05 7.45 -8.44
CA ARG A 243 -21.31 8.20 -8.41
C ARG A 243 -21.55 8.88 -7.05
N LEU A 244 -21.34 8.16 -5.95
CA LEU A 244 -21.60 8.65 -4.59
C LEU A 244 -20.62 9.75 -4.17
N PHE A 245 -19.32 9.56 -4.42
CA PHE A 245 -18.29 10.49 -3.97
C PHE A 245 -17.95 11.57 -5.00
N GLY A 246 -18.31 11.37 -6.28
CA GLY A 246 -17.97 12.30 -7.35
C GLY A 246 -16.47 12.37 -7.65
N ILE A 247 -15.69 11.40 -7.15
CA ILE A 247 -14.24 11.32 -7.30
C ILE A 247 -13.90 9.93 -7.83
N ARG A 248 -13.02 9.87 -8.83
CA ARG A 248 -12.52 8.61 -9.39
C ARG A 248 -11.44 8.00 -8.50
N TYR A 249 -11.32 6.68 -8.55
CA TYR A 249 -10.23 5.95 -7.90
C TYR A 249 -8.84 6.49 -8.31
N PRO A 250 -7.98 6.94 -7.36
CA PRO A 250 -6.81 7.73 -7.69
C PRO A 250 -5.46 6.97 -7.69
N PHE A 251 -5.46 5.64 -7.51
CA PHE A 251 -4.23 4.87 -7.25
C PHE A 251 -3.70 4.07 -8.45
N GLY A 252 -4.20 4.34 -9.67
CA GLY A 252 -3.71 3.69 -10.89
C GLY A 252 -4.42 2.37 -11.17
N ASP A 253 -3.95 1.28 -10.55
CA ASP A 253 -4.53 -0.05 -10.66
C ASP A 253 -5.24 -0.50 -9.38
N TYR A 254 -6.11 -1.50 -9.52
CA TYR A 254 -6.81 -2.11 -8.40
C TYR A 254 -6.62 -3.63 -8.45
N HIS A 255 -5.76 -4.12 -7.57
CA HIS A 255 -5.46 -5.54 -7.43
C HIS A 255 -6.10 -6.10 -6.16
N GLN A 256 -6.63 -7.32 -6.23
CA GLN A 256 -7.11 -8.09 -5.08
C GLN A 256 -6.27 -9.35 -4.96
N ALA A 257 -5.44 -9.42 -3.91
CA ALA A 257 -4.56 -10.55 -3.66
C ALA A 257 -5.13 -11.44 -2.55
N PHE A 258 -5.44 -12.69 -2.89
CA PHE A 258 -5.81 -13.72 -1.93
C PHE A 258 -4.56 -14.42 -1.42
N VAL A 259 -4.17 -14.11 -0.19
CA VAL A 259 -2.88 -14.50 0.41
C VAL A 259 -3.07 -15.56 1.51
N PRO A 260 -2.11 -16.49 1.67
CA PRO A 260 -2.19 -17.54 2.68
C PRO A 260 -1.98 -16.99 4.09
N GLU A 261 -2.50 -17.69 5.11
CA GLU A 261 -2.24 -17.40 6.53
C GLU A 261 -2.49 -15.95 6.97
N PHE A 262 -3.44 -15.28 6.30
CA PHE A 262 -3.83 -13.91 6.63
C PHE A 262 -4.74 -13.88 7.87
N ASN A 263 -4.32 -13.12 8.89
CA ASN A 263 -5.02 -13.06 10.18
C ASN A 263 -6.37 -12.35 10.12
N ALA A 264 -6.44 -11.29 9.32
CA ALA A 264 -7.66 -10.49 9.15
C ALA A 264 -8.57 -11.09 8.06
N GLY A 265 -9.73 -10.47 7.82
CA GLY A 265 -10.58 -10.82 6.68
C GLY A 265 -10.00 -10.28 5.37
N ALA A 266 -9.65 -8.99 5.39
CA ALA A 266 -9.01 -8.26 4.30
C ALA A 266 -8.25 -7.05 4.88
N MET A 267 -7.39 -6.42 4.08
CA MET A 267 -6.72 -5.16 4.39
C MET A 267 -6.76 -4.23 3.17
N GLU A 268 -7.19 -2.99 3.39
CA GLU A 268 -7.52 -2.02 2.36
C GLU A 268 -6.30 -1.24 1.81
N ASN A 269 -5.18 -1.91 1.62
CA ASN A 269 -3.98 -1.28 1.06
C ASN A 269 -4.31 -0.70 -0.34
N PRO A 270 -4.20 0.64 -0.56
CA PRO A 270 -4.51 1.23 -1.85
C PRO A 270 -3.63 0.65 -2.96
N GLY A 271 -4.19 0.39 -4.14
CA GLY A 271 -3.51 -0.30 -5.24
C GLY A 271 -3.61 -1.83 -5.16
N CYS A 272 -3.41 -2.42 -3.98
CA CYS A 272 -3.36 -3.88 -3.81
C CYS A 272 -4.04 -4.33 -2.52
N VAL A 273 -5.35 -4.57 -2.57
CA VAL A 273 -6.13 -5.04 -1.42
C VAL A 273 -5.80 -6.51 -1.16
N THR A 274 -5.44 -6.85 0.07
CA THR A 274 -5.16 -8.24 0.47
C THR A 274 -6.37 -8.87 1.14
N PHE A 275 -6.62 -10.14 0.84
CA PHE A 275 -7.71 -10.96 1.36
C PHE A 275 -7.13 -12.27 1.88
N ARG A 276 -7.73 -12.83 2.94
CA ARG A 276 -7.43 -14.21 3.32
C ARG A 276 -7.90 -15.17 2.23
N ASP A 277 -7.03 -16.08 1.82
CA ASP A 277 -7.35 -17.03 0.75
C ASP A 277 -8.52 -18.00 0.98
N PRO A 278 -8.99 -18.31 2.23
CA PRO A 278 -10.16 -19.18 2.39
C PRO A 278 -11.46 -18.52 1.93
N LEU A 279 -11.43 -17.22 1.59
CA LEU A 279 -12.55 -16.55 0.93
C LEU A 279 -12.71 -17.04 -0.52
N VAL A 280 -11.66 -17.56 -1.17
CA VAL A 280 -11.79 -18.29 -2.44
C VAL A 280 -12.16 -19.73 -2.12
N PHE A 281 -13.41 -20.10 -2.39
CA PHE A 281 -13.95 -21.36 -1.91
C PHE A 281 -13.66 -22.51 -2.87
N THR A 282 -12.74 -23.40 -2.46
CA THR A 282 -12.32 -24.59 -3.23
C THR A 282 -13.37 -25.70 -3.33
N SER A 283 -14.48 -25.60 -2.60
CA SER A 283 -15.63 -26.50 -2.70
C SER A 283 -16.92 -25.72 -2.95
N LYS A 284 -17.92 -26.35 -3.56
CA LYS A 284 -19.26 -25.75 -3.68
C LYS A 284 -19.86 -25.63 -2.28
N VAL A 285 -19.98 -24.41 -1.78
CA VAL A 285 -20.70 -24.16 -0.53
C VAL A 285 -22.19 -24.33 -0.83
N HIS A 286 -22.81 -25.36 -0.27
CA HIS A 286 -24.26 -25.39 -0.16
C HIS A 286 -24.67 -24.35 0.89
N PRO A 287 -25.51 -23.37 0.56
CA PRO A 287 -26.02 -22.45 1.57
C PRO A 287 -26.74 -23.28 2.66
N ARG A 288 -26.45 -23.01 3.94
CA ARG A 288 -27.25 -23.58 5.03
C ARG A 288 -28.67 -23.04 4.92
N GLY A 289 -29.61 -23.90 4.54
CA GLY A 289 -31.04 -23.59 4.45
C GLY A 289 -31.63 -23.68 3.04
N ALA A 290 -31.40 -24.78 2.33
CA ALA A 290 -32.19 -25.07 1.14
C ALA A 290 -33.58 -25.59 1.57
N ASP A 291 -34.61 -24.81 1.25
CA ASP A 291 -36.03 -25.19 1.30
C ASP A 291 -36.28 -26.43 0.40
N PRO A 292 -37.12 -27.42 0.77
CA PRO A 292 -37.30 -28.65 -0.01
C PRO A 292 -37.95 -28.48 -1.40
N ALA A 293 -38.24 -27.25 -1.83
CA ALA A 293 -39.04 -26.94 -3.01
C ALA A 293 -38.27 -26.82 -4.34
N GLY A 294 -37.06 -27.38 -4.45
CA GLY A 294 -36.41 -27.65 -5.74
C GLY A 294 -36.10 -26.42 -6.63
N HIS A 295 -36.10 -25.21 -6.08
CA HIS A 295 -35.63 -24.04 -6.82
C HIS A 295 -34.11 -23.96 -6.75
N GLN A 296 -33.47 -24.09 -7.91
CA GLN A 296 -32.02 -23.94 -8.06
C GLN A 296 -31.64 -22.49 -7.68
N PRO A 297 -30.90 -22.25 -6.58
CA PRO A 297 -30.47 -20.91 -6.27
C PRO A 297 -29.41 -20.50 -7.29
N SER A 298 -29.64 -19.36 -7.95
CA SER A 298 -28.67 -18.71 -8.80
C SER A 298 -27.33 -18.59 -8.06
N ARG A 299 -26.25 -18.97 -8.74
CA ARG A 299 -24.85 -18.80 -8.34
C ARG A 299 -24.61 -17.37 -7.80
N THR A 300 -24.62 -17.18 -6.49
CA THR A 300 -24.10 -15.92 -5.94
C THR A 300 -23.48 -16.20 -4.58
N ARG A 301 -22.18 -16.52 -4.64
CA ARG A 301 -21.38 -16.95 -3.49
C ARG A 301 -20.91 -15.76 -2.65
N TRP A 302 -20.89 -14.56 -3.22
CA TRP A 302 -20.26 -13.37 -2.63
C TRP A 302 -21.25 -12.29 -2.12
N ARG A 303 -22.56 -12.52 -2.19
CA ARG A 303 -23.60 -11.56 -1.75
C ARG A 303 -23.58 -11.24 -0.25
N THR A 304 -23.01 -12.10 0.59
CA THR A 304 -23.01 -11.96 2.06
C THR A 304 -21.72 -11.38 2.63
N SER A 305 -20.72 -11.07 1.79
CA SER A 305 -19.40 -10.55 2.21
C SER A 305 -19.14 -9.12 1.73
N GLY A 306 -20.18 -8.28 1.67
CA GLY A 306 -20.15 -6.89 1.18
C GLY A 306 -19.33 -5.89 2.03
N SER A 307 -18.17 -6.29 2.53
CA SER A 307 -17.30 -5.50 3.41
C SER A 307 -15.84 -5.59 2.94
N ALA A 308 -15.47 -4.91 1.85
CA ALA A 308 -14.05 -4.77 1.53
C ALA A 308 -13.66 -3.58 0.65
N THR A 309 -14.57 -2.67 0.33
CA THR A 309 -14.24 -1.42 -0.34
C THR A 309 -14.41 -0.28 0.64
N SER A 310 -13.36 -0.02 1.42
CA SER A 310 -13.26 1.21 2.21
C SER A 310 -12.93 2.37 1.25
N PRO A 311 -13.76 3.42 1.16
CA PRO A 311 -13.40 4.59 0.37
C PRO A 311 -12.29 5.39 1.07
N PRO A 312 -11.32 5.97 0.32
CA PRO A 312 -10.36 6.89 0.91
C PRO A 312 -11.10 8.15 1.39
N ARG A 313 -11.00 8.46 2.68
CA ARG A 313 -11.54 9.71 3.23
C ARG A 313 -10.64 10.87 2.83
N SER A 314 -11.17 11.85 2.09
CA SER A 314 -10.49 13.10 1.76
C SER A 314 -10.28 13.94 3.03
N GLY A 315 -9.13 14.61 3.07
CA GLY A 315 -8.68 15.42 4.20
C GLY A 315 -9.71 16.47 4.62
N GLY A 316 -10.05 16.44 5.91
CA GLY A 316 -10.82 17.47 6.59
C GLY A 316 -10.31 17.60 8.01
N THR A 317 -9.73 18.76 8.33
CA THR A 317 -9.34 19.16 9.67
C THR A 317 -10.56 19.22 10.59
N THR A 318 -10.77 18.19 11.40
CA THR A 318 -11.56 18.29 12.63
C THR A 318 -10.99 17.35 13.69
N SER A 319 -10.47 17.97 14.74
CA SER A 319 -10.12 17.37 16.02
C SER A 319 -11.29 16.58 16.61
N GLY A 320 -11.08 15.31 16.93
CA GLY A 320 -12.07 14.49 17.61
C GLY A 320 -11.73 13.01 17.52
N SER A 321 -11.02 12.51 18.53
CA SER A 321 -10.69 11.11 18.73
C SER A 321 -11.93 10.25 18.95
N THR A 322 -12.25 9.38 17.99
CA THR A 322 -12.78 8.02 18.23
C THR A 322 -12.82 7.28 16.90
N SER A 323 -11.94 6.30 16.72
CA SER A 323 -12.00 5.33 15.62
C SER A 323 -12.45 3.98 16.19
N PRO A 324 -13.70 3.55 15.98
CA PRO A 324 -14.00 2.13 15.84
C PRO A 324 -13.96 1.75 14.35
N SER A 325 -13.42 0.57 14.05
CA SER A 325 -13.44 -0.02 12.71
C SER A 325 -14.86 -0.07 12.13
N PRO A 326 -15.06 0.12 10.81
CA PRO A 326 -16.40 0.07 10.19
C PRO A 326 -17.05 -1.34 10.20
N SER A 327 -16.32 -2.38 10.58
CA SER A 327 -16.79 -3.78 10.52
C SER A 327 -17.87 -4.15 11.55
N THR A 328 -18.20 -3.28 12.51
CA THR A 328 -19.09 -3.63 13.63
C THR A 328 -20.53 -3.09 13.55
N TRP A 329 -20.95 -2.44 12.46
CA TRP A 329 -22.30 -1.84 12.36
C TRP A 329 -23.30 -2.57 11.45
N ALA A 330 -22.94 -3.74 10.90
CA ALA A 330 -23.79 -4.47 9.95
C ALA A 330 -24.35 -5.80 10.46
N THR A 331 -24.53 -5.97 11.78
CA THR A 331 -25.21 -7.13 12.37
C THR A 331 -26.38 -6.68 13.22
N GLY A 332 -27.54 -6.51 12.60
CA GLY A 332 -28.79 -6.22 13.32
C GLY A 332 -29.94 -5.95 12.36
N SER A 333 -30.69 -7.00 12.01
CA SER A 333 -32.03 -6.84 11.44
C SER A 333 -32.93 -6.07 12.43
N PRO A 334 -33.80 -5.17 11.97
CA PRO A 334 -34.65 -4.40 12.88
C PRO A 334 -35.77 -5.28 13.43
N PRO A 335 -36.13 -5.19 14.72
CA PRO A 335 -37.39 -5.76 15.19
C PRO A 335 -38.56 -4.90 14.71
N THR A 336 -39.56 -5.60 14.22
CA THR A 336 -40.91 -5.16 13.89
C THR A 336 -41.59 -4.37 15.01
N SER A 337 -42.38 -3.37 14.63
CA SER A 337 -43.25 -2.56 15.50
C SER A 337 -44.17 -3.40 16.40
N PRO A 338 -44.59 -2.86 17.56
CA PRO A 338 -45.99 -2.47 17.66
C PRO A 338 -46.31 -1.17 18.45
N SER A 339 -47.35 -0.49 17.97
CA SER A 339 -48.42 0.26 18.67
C SER A 339 -48.11 1.30 19.78
N THR A 340 -48.48 2.56 19.49
CA THR A 340 -49.17 3.58 20.31
C THR A 340 -49.00 3.57 21.84
N THR A 341 -48.55 4.70 22.41
CA THR A 341 -49.33 5.52 23.37
C THR A 341 -48.72 6.93 23.51
N THR A 342 -49.60 7.93 23.63
CA THR A 342 -49.45 9.39 23.69
C THR A 342 -48.82 9.94 24.97
N ARG A 343 -48.00 11.01 24.84
CA ARG A 343 -47.81 12.21 25.71
C ARG A 343 -46.45 12.83 25.29
N GLY A 344 -46.28 14.07 24.88
CA GLY A 344 -47.00 15.32 25.13
C GLY A 344 -46.07 16.28 25.89
N ARG A 345 -45.23 17.05 25.20
CA ARG A 345 -44.85 18.43 25.59
C ARG A 345 -43.92 19.13 24.57
N THR A 346 -44.38 20.32 24.19
CA THR A 346 -43.73 21.47 23.51
C THR A 346 -42.48 21.95 24.29
N THR A 347 -41.46 22.61 23.74
CA THR A 347 -41.43 23.88 22.95
C THR A 347 -39.98 24.12 22.43
N PRO A 348 -39.72 25.00 21.44
CA PRO A 348 -38.54 24.98 20.57
C PRO A 348 -37.53 26.12 20.79
N THR A 349 -36.29 25.97 20.30
CA THR A 349 -35.37 27.11 20.15
C THR A 349 -34.48 27.01 18.89
N ARG A 350 -34.93 27.74 17.87
CA ARG A 350 -34.19 28.72 17.05
C ARG A 350 -32.90 28.30 16.30
N ALA A 351 -33.07 28.23 14.98
CA ALA A 351 -32.03 28.34 13.97
C ALA A 351 -31.28 29.67 14.02
N ALA A 352 -29.98 29.64 13.72
CA ALA A 352 -29.20 30.80 13.31
C ALA A 352 -28.42 30.45 12.05
N SER A 353 -28.92 30.96 10.93
CA SER A 353 -28.27 31.06 9.63
C SER A 353 -27.20 32.16 9.68
N GLY A 354 -25.95 31.82 9.39
CA GLY A 354 -24.88 32.77 9.11
C GLY A 354 -24.35 32.54 7.71
N ALA A 355 -24.91 33.28 6.74
CA ALA A 355 -24.41 33.33 5.38
C ALA A 355 -23.14 34.20 5.32
N TRP A 356 -22.08 33.70 4.69
CA TRP A 356 -20.89 34.47 4.35
C TRP A 356 -20.79 34.58 2.83
N SER A 357 -20.93 35.80 2.31
CA SER A 357 -20.74 36.13 0.90
C SER A 357 -19.27 36.46 0.64
N PRO A 358 -18.63 35.92 -0.41
CA PRO A 358 -17.30 36.37 -0.82
C PRO A 358 -17.38 37.50 -1.84
N THR A 359 -16.76 38.62 -1.50
CA THR A 359 -16.47 39.78 -2.35
C THR A 359 -15.52 39.39 -3.48
N ARG A 360 -15.88 39.73 -4.72
CA ARG A 360 -15.07 39.54 -5.94
C ARG A 360 -13.93 40.56 -5.99
N GLY A 361 -12.69 40.08 -6.12
CA GLY A 361 -11.54 40.85 -6.62
C GLY A 361 -11.41 40.76 -8.15
N PRO A 362 -10.82 41.76 -8.83
CA PRO A 362 -10.97 41.95 -10.27
C PRO A 362 -10.00 41.09 -11.11
N ALA A 363 -10.45 40.79 -12.33
CA ALA A 363 -9.73 40.02 -13.36
C ALA A 363 -8.54 40.78 -13.98
N PRO A 364 -7.52 40.07 -14.52
CA PRO A 364 -6.37 40.71 -15.16
C PRO A 364 -6.65 41.09 -16.63
N THR A 365 -6.18 42.28 -16.99
CA THR A 365 -6.18 42.87 -18.34
C THR A 365 -5.14 42.22 -19.26
N ARG A 366 -5.51 42.04 -20.54
CA ARG A 366 -4.70 41.49 -21.63
C ARG A 366 -4.01 42.57 -22.49
N SER A 367 -2.88 42.14 -23.08
CA SER A 367 -2.27 42.55 -24.37
C SER A 367 -1.26 43.73 -24.40
N PRO A 368 -0.36 43.83 -25.43
CA PRO A 368 -0.18 43.01 -26.65
C PRO A 368 1.28 42.55 -26.95
N ALA A 369 1.40 41.77 -28.02
CA ALA A 369 2.63 41.26 -28.62
C ALA A 369 3.29 42.22 -29.64
N THR A 370 4.62 42.08 -29.79
CA THR A 370 5.47 42.39 -30.96
C THR A 370 6.81 41.68 -30.75
N ALA A 371 7.66 41.30 -31.70
CA ALA A 371 7.58 40.71 -33.05
C ALA A 371 9.06 40.57 -33.53
N ARG A 372 9.44 39.40 -34.05
CA ARG A 372 10.53 39.09 -35.01
C ARG A 372 12.01 39.42 -34.70
N SER A 373 12.85 38.38 -34.81
CA SER A 373 14.11 38.42 -35.59
C SER A 373 14.49 37.00 -36.06
N THR A 374 15.13 36.94 -37.24
CA THR A 374 15.32 35.83 -38.17
C THR A 374 16.74 35.21 -38.12
N ARG A 375 16.81 33.86 -38.28
CA ARG A 375 17.82 32.91 -38.87
C ARG A 375 19.16 33.46 -39.46
N PRO A 376 20.26 32.64 -39.65
CA PRO A 376 20.24 31.24 -40.15
C PRO A 376 21.38 30.23 -39.77
N ARG A 377 21.10 28.96 -40.14
CA ARG A 377 21.92 27.76 -40.47
C ARG A 377 23.46 27.85 -40.54
N ARG A 378 24.11 26.73 -40.16
CA ARG A 378 25.08 26.00 -41.02
C ARG A 378 25.16 24.49 -40.72
N CYS A 379 25.13 23.70 -41.80
CA CYS A 379 25.46 22.27 -41.88
C CYS A 379 26.96 22.06 -42.13
N ARG A 380 27.49 20.86 -41.79
CA ARG A 380 28.39 19.97 -42.57
C ARG A 380 28.86 18.81 -41.65
N THR A 381 28.44 17.54 -41.82
CA THR A 381 28.79 16.45 -42.78
C THR A 381 30.03 15.61 -42.43
N SER A 382 29.80 14.28 -42.33
CA SER A 382 30.62 13.08 -42.66
C SER A 382 32.00 12.90 -42.00
N THR A 383 32.45 11.71 -41.54
CA THR A 383 32.69 10.43 -42.26
C THR A 383 32.95 9.34 -41.19
N ALA A 384 32.29 8.17 -41.19
CA ALA A 384 32.59 6.93 -41.91
C ALA A 384 33.76 6.05 -41.36
N SER A 385 33.36 4.84 -40.93
CA SER A 385 34.03 3.52 -41.10
C SER A 385 35.27 3.16 -40.28
N ARG A 386 35.21 2.04 -39.51
CA ARG A 386 35.67 0.69 -39.94
C ARG A 386 35.73 -0.29 -38.75
N THR A 387 35.01 -1.40 -38.91
CA THR A 387 35.25 -2.69 -38.25
C THR A 387 36.51 -3.35 -38.79
N PRO A 388 37.12 -4.30 -38.05
CA PRO A 388 37.48 -5.56 -38.67
C PRO A 388 37.01 -6.78 -37.88
N ARG A 389 36.57 -7.80 -38.62
CA ARG A 389 36.37 -9.19 -38.21
C ARG A 389 37.70 -9.96 -38.27
N ALA A 390 37.79 -10.99 -37.40
CA ALA A 390 38.17 -12.39 -37.71
C ALA A 390 39.39 -12.97 -36.98
N ARG A 391 39.13 -14.10 -36.29
CA ARG A 391 39.83 -15.42 -36.21
C ARG A 391 39.77 -15.90 -34.75
N ALA A 392 39.04 -16.95 -34.35
CA ALA A 392 39.04 -18.35 -34.78
C ALA A 392 40.43 -19.01 -34.71
N SER A 393 40.70 -19.70 -33.59
CA SER A 393 41.77 -20.69 -33.43
C SER A 393 41.23 -21.91 -32.69
N CYS A 394 41.24 -23.05 -33.38
CA CYS A 394 41.16 -24.40 -32.82
C CYS A 394 42.57 -24.92 -32.48
N GLY A 395 42.63 -25.90 -31.57
CA GLY A 395 43.79 -26.75 -31.23
C GLY A 395 44.53 -26.27 -29.97
N SER A 396 44.72 -27.05 -28.91
CA SER A 396 44.80 -28.52 -28.75
C SER A 396 44.38 -28.91 -27.34
#